data_AF-A0A8T2G8W4-F1
#
_entry.id   AF-A0A8T2G8W4-F1
#
_cell.length_a   1.000
_cell.length_b   1.000
_cell.length_c   1.000
_cell.angle_alpha   90.00
_cell.angle_beta   90.00
_cell.angle_gamma   90.00
#
_symmetry.space_group_name_H-M   'P 1'
#
loop_
_entity.id
_entity.type
_entity.pdbx_description
1 polymer ?
#
loop_
_entity_poly.entity_id
_entity_poly.type
_entity_poly.pdbx_seq_one_letter_code
_entity_poly.pdbx_strand_id
1 'polypeptide(L)'
;MASCDTPDAFAWLQTLPPLSQWKGNLMSMCICSPNSSHPSLNFTLTRTPQSPNFFTFSIVANFKTPITLFISKTFRTISTNSTTFLNENVISTLLMGFVDVVLNYNVKRTTCSIQLQNLGSTSNLKDVFNLAFFTFVFLICIYEAPTSLRTTCLKTVKDQLVTCRSRQGSKLLMVQLGSNLEEQWMRSLNLAITNWIIEIKAFQHLKSPSPLFSYAFSTQGLWKVHMYCPVVAMEMESVNSSLNDERLFFSLNYHQLEGVIQLNHRIYVREKWFNVAVNIDNVRCDIIRLVNEKLLSERGMGTEEKHFPSRISLQLTPTNQSNILMVSVQKSSENPLTEFEVEKGIEATIDPPNTFFGLKVSANETTTKSMKPWKFEEWVHGYSANLTWFLHDLDDGREVSSSKPSKVSMMNPRAWFKNRYSSAFRPFTKQGGVVFAGDSYGQSVLWKVDKTAIGKVMEFEVKGCVWLTYWPNKHHTFYSDTRKLEFKEMLYLNLP
;
A
#
# COMPACT_ATOMS: atom_id res chain seq x y z
N MET A 1 36.09 -11.43 -5.64
CA MET A 1 36.04 -11.06 -4.20
C MET A 1 34.60 -11.21 -3.74
N ALA A 2 34.38 -12.20 -2.88
CA ALA A 2 33.12 -12.64 -2.25
C ALA A 2 31.83 -12.57 -3.09
N SER A 3 31.56 -13.61 -3.87
CA SER A 3 30.18 -13.99 -4.20
C SER A 3 29.51 -14.45 -2.91
N CYS A 4 28.83 -13.55 -2.21
CA CYS A 4 27.83 -13.99 -1.24
C CYS A 4 26.72 -14.67 -2.03
N ASP A 5 26.70 -16.00 -2.02
CA ASP A 5 25.58 -16.81 -2.49
C ASP A 5 24.31 -16.29 -1.80
N THR A 6 23.44 -15.66 -2.58
CA THR A 6 22.15 -15.20 -2.07
C THR A 6 21.35 -16.43 -1.62
N PRO A 7 20.83 -16.46 -0.38
CA PRO A 7 20.05 -17.60 0.08
C PRO A 7 18.86 -17.81 -0.85
N ASP A 8 18.75 -19.01 -1.41
CA ASP A 8 17.69 -19.38 -2.36
C ASP A 8 16.98 -20.60 -1.78
N ALA A 9 15.90 -20.34 -1.03
CA ALA A 9 15.18 -21.38 -0.31
C ALA A 9 14.61 -22.43 -1.27
N PHE A 10 14.10 -21.98 -2.42
CA PHE A 10 13.57 -22.88 -3.44
C PHE A 10 14.66 -23.77 -4.05
N ALA A 11 15.81 -23.19 -4.43
CA ALA A 11 16.92 -23.99 -4.97
C ALA A 11 17.49 -24.96 -3.91
N TRP A 12 17.65 -24.53 -2.66
CA TRP A 12 18.08 -25.40 -1.57
C TRP A 12 17.14 -26.60 -1.42
N LEU A 13 15.82 -26.36 -1.40
CA LEU A 13 14.80 -27.40 -1.35
C LEU A 13 14.92 -28.39 -2.51
N GLN A 14 15.23 -27.93 -3.73
CA GLN A 14 15.43 -28.79 -4.89
C GLN A 14 16.72 -29.63 -4.83
N THR A 15 17.75 -29.16 -4.13
CA THR A 15 19.03 -29.87 -3.96
C THR A 15 19.01 -30.92 -2.85
N LEU A 16 17.92 -31.00 -2.07
CA LEU A 16 17.84 -31.94 -0.96
C LEU A 16 17.83 -33.40 -1.46
N PRO A 17 18.71 -34.27 -0.93
CA PRO A 17 18.72 -35.67 -1.29
C PRO A 17 17.46 -36.37 -0.75
N PRO A 18 17.06 -37.52 -1.33
CA PRO A 18 16.00 -38.36 -0.78
C PRO A 18 16.23 -38.69 0.70
N LEU A 19 15.15 -38.81 1.49
CA LEU A 19 15.19 -39.12 2.93
C LEU A 19 16.05 -40.35 3.28
N SER A 20 16.14 -41.33 2.39
CA SER A 20 16.95 -42.54 2.56
C SER A 20 18.45 -42.27 2.60
N GLN A 21 18.92 -41.17 1.99
CA GLN A 21 20.33 -40.81 1.89
C GLN A 21 20.79 -39.84 3.00
N TRP A 22 19.90 -39.47 3.91
CA TRP A 22 20.24 -38.52 4.97
C TRP A 22 21.12 -39.19 6.02
N LYS A 23 22.33 -38.65 6.23
CA LYS A 23 23.28 -39.11 7.26
C LYS A 23 22.86 -38.71 8.68
N GLY A 24 21.95 -37.75 8.83
CA GLY A 24 21.46 -37.26 10.12
C GLY A 24 19.96 -36.93 10.07
N ASN A 25 19.39 -36.59 11.24
CA ASN A 25 17.97 -36.24 11.34
C ASN A 25 17.67 -34.76 10.99
N LEU A 26 18.70 -33.96 10.68
CA LEU A 26 18.60 -32.53 10.47
C LEU A 26 19.35 -32.12 9.20
N MET A 27 18.67 -31.37 8.34
CA MET A 27 19.28 -30.61 7.24
C MET A 27 19.01 -29.12 7.49
N SER A 28 19.94 -28.23 7.16
CA SER A 28 19.76 -26.79 7.39
C SER A 28 20.33 -25.94 6.27
N MET A 29 19.68 -24.80 6.05
CA MET A 29 20.15 -23.68 5.23
C MET A 29 20.31 -22.46 6.13
N CYS A 30 21.47 -21.82 6.09
CA CYS A 30 21.65 -20.56 6.80
C CYS A 30 20.95 -19.43 6.05
N ILE A 31 20.12 -18.66 6.76
CA ILE A 31 19.43 -17.49 6.22
C ILE A 31 20.29 -16.24 6.46
N CYS A 32 20.77 -16.06 7.69
CA CYS A 32 21.60 -14.94 8.11
C CYS A 32 22.52 -15.37 9.25
N SER A 33 23.74 -14.84 9.24
CA SER A 33 24.71 -15.00 10.32
C SER A 33 25.56 -13.74 10.42
N PRO A 34 25.69 -13.09 11.60
CA PRO A 34 26.58 -11.94 11.79
C PRO A 34 28.06 -12.35 11.71
N ASN A 35 28.39 -13.59 12.10
CA ASN A 35 29.75 -14.15 12.14
C ASN A 35 29.78 -15.59 11.60
N SER A 36 30.97 -16.16 11.35
CA SER A 36 31.10 -17.53 10.81
C SER A 36 30.71 -18.66 11.78
N SER A 37 30.64 -18.39 13.09
CA SER A 37 30.42 -19.42 14.12
C SER A 37 29.07 -19.31 14.83
N HIS A 38 28.74 -18.19 15.48
CA HIS A 38 27.42 -17.92 16.11
C HIS A 38 27.25 -16.40 16.35
N PRO A 39 26.01 -15.87 16.46
CA PRO A 39 24.71 -16.54 16.32
C PRO A 39 24.23 -16.65 14.85
N SER A 40 23.31 -17.56 14.49
CA SER A 40 22.75 -17.61 13.12
C SER A 40 21.25 -17.92 13.10
N LEU A 41 20.54 -17.53 12.03
CA LEU A 41 19.17 -17.95 11.78
C LEU A 41 19.16 -18.97 10.65
N ASN A 42 18.61 -20.15 10.90
CA ASN A 42 18.63 -21.26 9.98
C ASN A 42 17.22 -21.73 9.66
N PHE A 43 17.00 -22.04 8.38
CA PHE A 43 15.85 -22.83 7.94
C PHE A 43 16.23 -24.29 8.04
N THR A 44 15.55 -25.03 8.92
CA THR A 44 15.91 -26.41 9.24
C THR A 44 14.78 -27.36 8.86
N LEU A 45 15.18 -28.53 8.42
CA LEU A 45 14.31 -29.64 8.09
C LEU A 45 14.66 -30.81 9.02
N THR A 46 13.70 -31.20 9.85
CA THR A 46 13.90 -32.21 10.89
C THR A 46 13.05 -33.44 10.60
N ARG A 47 13.68 -34.62 10.63
CA ARG A 47 12.99 -35.91 10.52
C ARG A 47 12.41 -36.30 11.88
N THR A 48 11.15 -36.72 11.92
CA THR A 48 10.51 -37.18 13.15
C THR A 48 11.15 -38.50 13.60
N PRO A 49 11.73 -38.60 14.82
CA PRO A 49 12.46 -39.79 15.25
C PRO A 49 11.60 -41.06 15.30
N GLN A 50 10.31 -40.88 15.63
CA GLN A 50 9.34 -41.96 15.83
C GLN A 50 8.69 -42.44 14.51
N SER A 51 8.83 -41.70 13.41
CA SER A 51 8.19 -42.03 12.15
C SER A 51 9.03 -41.58 10.95
N PRO A 52 9.77 -42.49 10.29
CA PRO A 52 10.82 -42.13 9.32
C PRO A 52 10.31 -41.46 8.04
N ASN A 53 9.00 -41.53 7.78
CA ASN A 53 8.34 -40.94 6.61
C ASN A 53 7.77 -39.54 6.88
N PHE A 54 7.98 -39.00 8.08
CA PHE A 54 7.45 -37.70 8.49
C PHE A 54 8.58 -36.72 8.78
N PHE A 55 8.35 -35.47 8.38
CA PHE A 55 9.30 -34.39 8.57
C PHE A 55 8.59 -33.06 8.82
N THR A 56 9.31 -32.13 9.43
CA THR A 56 8.83 -30.77 9.75
C THR A 56 9.87 -29.74 9.33
N PHE A 57 9.39 -28.59 8.87
CA PHE A 57 10.23 -27.41 8.66
C PHE A 57 10.19 -26.51 9.88
N SER A 58 11.31 -25.91 10.24
CA SER A 58 11.39 -24.96 11.34
C SER A 58 12.36 -23.83 11.05
N ILE A 59 12.11 -22.67 11.66
CA ILE A 59 13.05 -21.55 11.71
C ILE A 59 13.70 -21.57 13.09
N VAL A 60 15.01 -21.72 13.12
CA VAL A 60 15.78 -21.89 14.37
C VAL A 60 16.83 -20.81 14.46
N ALA A 61 16.81 -20.07 15.57
CA ALA A 61 17.88 -19.17 15.96
C ALA A 61 18.94 -19.95 16.73
N ASN A 62 20.09 -20.16 16.11
CA ASN A 62 21.19 -20.97 16.60
C ASN A 62 22.15 -20.14 17.44
N PHE A 63 21.91 -20.12 18.75
CA PHE A 63 22.84 -19.64 19.78
C PHE A 63 23.57 -20.83 20.41
N LYS A 64 24.22 -20.62 21.57
CA LYS A 64 24.70 -21.73 22.42
C LYS A 64 23.57 -22.71 22.76
N THR A 65 22.35 -22.19 22.93
CA THR A 65 21.12 -22.97 23.04
C THR A 65 20.19 -22.61 21.87
N PRO A 66 19.78 -23.57 21.03
CA PRO A 66 18.94 -23.28 19.87
C PRO A 66 17.53 -22.89 20.32
N ILE A 67 17.01 -21.81 19.75
CA ILE A 67 15.64 -21.31 19.99
C ILE A 67 14.84 -21.56 18.72
N THR A 68 13.77 -22.33 18.82
CA THR A 68 12.87 -22.55 17.68
C THR A 68 11.84 -21.43 17.65
N LEU A 69 11.84 -20.66 16.56
CA LEU A 69 10.91 -19.54 16.35
C LEU A 69 9.61 -20.04 15.70
N PHE A 70 9.73 -20.96 14.74
CA PHE A 70 8.58 -21.50 14.01
C PHE A 70 8.74 -23.00 13.75
N ILE A 71 7.61 -23.73 13.76
CA ILE A 71 7.51 -25.14 13.35
C ILE A 71 6.28 -25.30 12.44
N SER A 72 6.47 -25.91 11.28
CA SER A 72 5.39 -26.21 10.34
C SER A 72 4.53 -27.39 10.79
N LYS A 73 3.37 -27.56 10.14
CA LYS A 73 2.65 -28.85 10.18
C LYS A 73 3.54 -29.98 9.66
N THR A 74 3.26 -31.20 10.11
CA THR A 74 4.02 -32.39 9.70
C THR A 74 3.69 -32.78 8.26
N PHE A 75 4.73 -33.03 7.47
CA PHE A 75 4.63 -33.52 6.10
C PHE A 75 4.90 -35.01 6.06
N ARG A 76 4.28 -35.69 5.08
CA ARG A 76 4.48 -37.12 4.81
C ARG A 76 5.06 -37.31 3.42
N THR A 77 6.11 -38.12 3.29
CA THR A 77 6.59 -38.56 1.98
C THR A 77 5.75 -39.71 1.41
N ILE A 78 5.42 -39.64 0.12
CA ILE A 78 4.68 -40.67 -0.61
C ILE A 78 5.65 -41.42 -1.54
N SER A 79 6.20 -42.52 -1.04
CA SER A 79 6.92 -43.59 -1.77
C SER A 79 8.30 -43.27 -2.39
N THR A 80 9.05 -44.35 -2.58
CA THR A 80 10.51 -44.49 -2.66
C THR A 80 11.14 -44.38 -4.04
N ASN A 81 10.35 -44.08 -5.09
CA ASN A 81 10.80 -44.20 -6.49
C ASN A 81 11.02 -42.85 -7.20
N SER A 82 10.84 -41.71 -6.53
CA SER A 82 11.18 -40.39 -7.09
C SER A 82 12.66 -40.08 -6.84
N THR A 83 13.35 -39.63 -7.87
CA THR A 83 14.73 -39.12 -7.76
C THR A 83 14.80 -37.80 -6.98
N THR A 84 13.67 -37.11 -6.82
CA THR A 84 13.55 -35.84 -6.10
C THR A 84 12.85 -36.02 -4.76
N PHE A 85 13.40 -35.37 -3.71
CA PHE A 85 12.87 -35.41 -2.34
C PHE A 85 11.51 -34.69 -2.20
N LEU A 86 11.27 -33.63 -2.98
CA LEU A 86 10.07 -32.82 -2.91
C LEU A 86 9.20 -32.99 -4.16
N ASN A 87 7.92 -33.24 -3.92
CA ASN A 87 6.88 -33.23 -4.95
C ASN A 87 6.28 -31.81 -5.02
N GLU A 88 5.73 -31.43 -6.15
CA GLU A 88 5.06 -30.12 -6.33
C GLU A 88 3.99 -29.86 -5.27
N ASN A 89 3.27 -30.90 -4.83
CA ASN A 89 2.27 -30.81 -3.77
C ASN A 89 2.87 -30.36 -2.42
N VAL A 90 4.08 -30.83 -2.08
CA VAL A 90 4.76 -30.44 -0.83
C VAL A 90 5.20 -28.98 -0.91
N ILE A 91 5.76 -28.57 -2.05
CA ILE A 91 6.18 -27.19 -2.30
C ILE A 91 4.99 -26.24 -2.22
N SER A 92 3.88 -26.60 -2.88
CA SER A 92 2.63 -25.83 -2.85
C SER A 92 2.08 -25.73 -1.42
N THR A 93 2.01 -26.85 -0.69
CA THR A 93 1.54 -26.87 0.70
C THR A 93 2.41 -26.01 1.62
N LEU A 94 3.75 -26.04 1.43
CA LEU A 94 4.68 -25.23 2.20
C LEU A 94 4.53 -23.73 1.88
N LEU A 95 4.39 -23.38 0.60
CA LEU A 95 4.08 -22.02 0.18
C LEU A 95 2.79 -21.50 0.83
N MET A 96 1.73 -22.30 0.79
CA MET A 96 0.48 -21.96 1.47
C MET A 96 0.65 -21.81 2.97
N GLY A 97 1.52 -22.62 3.59
CA GLY A 97 1.89 -22.47 4.99
C GLY A 97 2.52 -21.12 5.29
N PHE A 98 3.43 -20.63 4.42
CA PHE A 98 3.99 -19.29 4.58
C PHE A 98 2.94 -18.20 4.42
N VAL A 99 2.04 -18.34 3.44
CA VAL A 99 0.92 -17.41 3.24
C VAL A 99 0.01 -17.34 4.46
N ASP A 100 -0.40 -18.49 4.98
CA ASP A 100 -1.24 -18.57 6.17
C ASP A 100 -0.58 -17.91 7.39
N VAL A 101 0.71 -18.17 7.61
CA VAL A 101 1.44 -17.54 8.73
C VAL A 101 1.51 -16.02 8.59
N VAL A 102 1.83 -15.52 7.39
CA VAL A 102 1.86 -14.07 7.13
C VAL A 102 0.49 -13.42 7.40
N LEU A 103 -0.58 -14.06 6.94
CA LEU A 103 -1.95 -13.57 7.17
C LEU A 103 -2.35 -13.63 8.66
N ASN A 104 -1.80 -14.58 9.43
CA ASN A 104 -2.06 -14.70 10.86
C ASN A 104 -1.44 -13.59 11.72
N TYR A 105 -0.47 -12.84 11.21
CA TYR A 105 0.02 -11.61 11.87
C TYR A 105 -0.95 -10.43 11.74
N ASN A 106 -2.01 -10.56 10.93
CA ASN A 106 -3.03 -9.53 10.82
C ASN A 106 -3.95 -9.51 12.06
N VAL A 107 -4.44 -8.33 12.40
CA VAL A 107 -5.40 -8.10 13.47
C VAL A 107 -6.76 -8.76 13.18
N LYS A 108 -7.15 -8.86 11.90
CA LYS A 108 -8.33 -9.60 11.48
C LYS A 108 -7.95 -11.02 11.10
N ARG A 109 -8.04 -11.93 12.07
CA ARG A 109 -7.88 -13.37 11.82
C ARG A 109 -8.93 -13.80 10.79
N THR A 110 -8.49 -14.13 9.57
CA THR A 110 -9.39 -14.68 8.56
C THR A 110 -9.36 -16.19 8.69
N THR A 111 -10.49 -16.79 9.08
CA THR A 111 -10.68 -18.24 9.12
C THR A 111 -10.95 -18.84 7.73
N CYS A 112 -10.68 -18.09 6.66
CA CYS A 112 -10.97 -18.52 5.31
C CYS A 112 -9.98 -19.60 4.87
N SER A 113 -10.51 -20.74 4.40
CA SER A 113 -9.72 -21.73 3.69
C SER A 113 -9.09 -21.08 2.46
N ILE A 114 -7.76 -20.90 2.48
CA ILE A 114 -7.03 -20.29 1.38
C ILE A 114 -7.05 -21.27 0.20
N GLN A 115 -7.97 -21.06 -0.75
CA GLN A 115 -7.96 -21.78 -2.02
C GLN A 115 -7.12 -20.99 -3.01
N LEU A 116 -5.82 -21.25 -3.04
CA LEU A 116 -4.96 -20.71 -4.09
C LEU A 116 -5.12 -21.60 -5.33
N GLN A 117 -5.34 -20.99 -6.50
CA GLN A 117 -5.36 -21.72 -7.76
C GLN A 117 -4.02 -22.42 -7.96
N ASN A 118 -4.06 -23.66 -8.45
CA ASN A 118 -2.93 -24.58 -8.50
C ASN A 118 -1.69 -23.92 -9.16
N LEU A 119 -0.62 -23.75 -8.38
CA LEU A 119 0.62 -23.08 -8.82
C LEU A 119 1.47 -23.87 -9.84
N GLY A 120 1.02 -25.07 -10.19
CA GLY A 120 1.80 -26.16 -10.79
C GLY A 120 2.34 -25.96 -12.21
N SER A 121 2.28 -24.76 -12.81
CA SER A 121 2.82 -24.58 -14.16
C SER A 121 3.36 -23.18 -14.46
N THR A 122 3.65 -22.36 -13.45
CA THR A 122 4.23 -21.04 -13.69
C THR A 122 5.76 -21.15 -13.79
N SER A 123 6.34 -20.68 -14.89
CA SER A 123 7.80 -20.61 -15.11
C SER A 123 8.55 -19.85 -14.00
N ASN A 124 7.82 -19.15 -13.12
CA ASN A 124 8.32 -18.28 -12.07
C ASN A 124 7.91 -18.74 -10.65
N LEU A 125 7.50 -20.00 -10.45
CA LEU A 125 7.16 -20.56 -9.13
C LEU A 125 8.28 -20.30 -8.09
N LYS A 126 9.53 -20.41 -8.54
CA LYS A 126 10.72 -20.14 -7.74
C LYS A 126 10.70 -18.73 -7.12
N ASP A 127 10.37 -17.71 -7.90
CA ASP A 127 10.38 -16.32 -7.45
C ASP A 127 9.24 -16.04 -6.48
N VAL A 128 8.05 -16.59 -6.75
CA VAL A 128 6.88 -16.51 -5.86
C VAL A 128 7.19 -17.20 -4.53
N PHE A 129 7.79 -18.38 -4.57
CA PHE A 129 8.15 -19.16 -3.38
C PHE A 129 9.16 -18.41 -2.52
N ASN A 130 10.27 -17.95 -3.12
CA ASN A 130 11.31 -17.23 -2.40
C ASN A 130 10.77 -15.93 -1.80
N LEU A 131 9.94 -15.18 -2.52
CA LEU A 131 9.28 -13.98 -1.97
C LEU A 131 8.44 -14.31 -0.73
N ALA A 132 7.55 -15.30 -0.83
CA ALA A 132 6.68 -15.68 0.26
C ALA A 132 7.47 -16.16 1.48
N PHE A 133 8.51 -16.97 1.26
CA PHE A 133 9.45 -17.40 2.28
C PHE A 133 10.14 -16.20 2.95
N PHE A 134 10.72 -15.28 2.18
CA PHE A 134 11.43 -14.13 2.75
C PHE A 134 10.50 -13.15 3.46
N THR A 135 9.26 -12.98 3.02
CA THR A 135 8.27 -12.16 3.73
C THR A 135 7.85 -12.80 5.05
N PHE A 136 7.67 -14.12 5.05
CA PHE A 136 7.45 -14.89 6.28
C PHE A 136 8.63 -14.75 7.26
N VAL A 137 9.87 -14.94 6.79
CA VAL A 137 11.07 -14.79 7.63
C VAL A 137 11.22 -13.34 8.11
N PHE A 138 10.87 -12.35 7.29
CA PHE A 138 10.88 -10.94 7.68
C PHE A 138 9.98 -10.68 8.89
N LEU A 139 8.77 -11.24 8.90
CA LEU A 139 7.83 -11.12 10.03
C LEU A 139 8.37 -11.80 11.29
N ILE A 140 8.89 -13.02 11.17
CA ILE A 140 9.56 -13.71 12.29
C ILE A 140 10.70 -12.85 12.85
N CYS A 141 11.50 -12.23 11.97
CA CYS A 141 12.61 -11.39 12.40
C CYS A 141 12.12 -10.18 13.22
N ILE A 142 11.01 -9.55 12.83
CA ILE A 142 10.45 -8.40 13.55
C ILE A 142 9.87 -8.82 14.90
N TYR A 143 9.05 -9.88 14.94
CA TYR A 143 8.24 -10.19 16.11
C TYR A 143 8.87 -11.20 17.08
N GLU A 144 9.68 -12.13 16.58
CA GLU A 144 10.09 -13.33 17.34
C GLU A 144 11.61 -13.45 17.47
N ALA A 145 12.39 -12.93 16.51
CA ALA A 145 13.84 -13.08 16.56
C ALA A 145 14.47 -12.27 17.72
N PRO A 146 15.45 -12.84 18.43
CA PRO A 146 16.19 -12.12 19.47
C PRO A 146 16.94 -10.90 18.93
N THR A 147 17.05 -9.85 19.75
CA THR A 147 17.62 -8.55 19.38
C THR A 147 19.03 -8.64 18.78
N SER A 148 19.85 -9.59 19.24
CA SER A 148 21.22 -9.81 18.76
C SER A 148 21.31 -10.31 17.31
N LEU A 149 20.26 -10.97 16.79
CA LEU A 149 20.18 -11.44 15.40
C LEU A 149 19.31 -10.54 14.53
N ARG A 150 18.30 -9.90 15.12
CA ARG A 150 17.24 -9.16 14.43
C ARG A 150 17.79 -8.20 13.37
N THR A 151 18.69 -7.30 13.73
CA THR A 151 19.18 -6.25 12.81
C THR A 151 19.89 -6.83 11.58
N THR A 152 20.79 -7.79 11.78
CA THR A 152 21.52 -8.44 10.68
C THR A 152 20.58 -9.21 9.78
N CYS A 153 19.66 -9.97 10.36
CA CYS A 153 18.69 -10.76 9.60
C CYS A 153 17.70 -9.90 8.83
N LEU A 154 17.18 -8.82 9.43
CA LEU A 154 16.32 -7.87 8.73
C LEU A 154 17.02 -7.21 7.56
N LYS A 155 18.32 -6.89 7.68
CA LYS A 155 19.11 -6.38 6.57
C LYS A 155 19.22 -7.40 5.44
N THR A 156 19.64 -8.63 5.75
CA THR A 156 19.77 -9.71 4.75
C THR A 156 18.45 -10.00 4.05
N VAL A 157 17.35 -10.11 4.80
CA VAL A 157 16.02 -10.40 4.25
C VAL A 157 15.51 -9.23 3.41
N LYS A 158 15.69 -7.98 3.86
CA LYS A 158 15.36 -6.79 3.08
C LYS A 158 16.07 -6.80 1.73
N ASP A 159 17.37 -7.12 1.71
CA ASP A 159 18.16 -7.14 0.47
C ASP A 159 17.62 -8.19 -0.53
N GLN A 160 17.05 -9.31 -0.05
CA GLN A 160 16.37 -10.29 -0.90
C GLN A 160 15.01 -9.81 -1.41
N LEU A 161 14.24 -9.10 -0.57
CA LEU A 161 12.90 -8.63 -0.91
C LEU A 161 12.90 -7.48 -1.94
N VAL A 162 13.98 -6.72 -2.06
CA VAL A 162 14.08 -5.57 -3.00
C VAL A 162 14.63 -5.94 -4.39
N THR A 163 14.90 -7.22 -4.66
CA THR A 163 15.44 -7.66 -5.95
C THR A 163 14.42 -7.57 -7.09
N CYS A 164 14.89 -7.46 -8.34
CA CYS A 164 14.00 -7.47 -9.52
C CYS A 164 13.17 -8.77 -9.62
N ARG A 165 13.76 -9.91 -9.22
CA ARG A 165 13.06 -11.20 -9.17
C ARG A 165 11.97 -11.21 -8.11
N SER A 166 12.25 -10.68 -6.92
CA SER A 166 11.25 -10.50 -5.86
C SER A 166 10.09 -9.61 -6.32
N ARG A 167 10.37 -8.52 -7.05
CA ARG A 167 9.34 -7.66 -7.65
C ARG A 167 8.46 -8.40 -8.67
N GLN A 168 9.04 -9.27 -9.48
CA GLN A 168 8.26 -10.10 -10.40
C GLN A 168 7.43 -11.15 -9.65
N GLY A 169 8.05 -11.81 -8.66
CA GLY A 169 7.38 -12.77 -7.77
C GLY A 169 6.21 -12.14 -7.02
N SER A 170 6.31 -10.87 -6.62
CA SER A 170 5.26 -10.19 -5.85
C SER A 170 4.06 -9.85 -6.70
N LYS A 171 4.27 -9.35 -7.91
CA LYS A 171 3.19 -9.16 -8.90
C LYS A 171 2.42 -10.47 -9.14
N LEU A 172 3.14 -11.58 -9.32
CA LEU A 172 2.52 -12.89 -9.53
C LEU A 172 1.77 -13.39 -8.29
N LEU A 173 2.37 -13.24 -7.11
CA LEU A 173 1.73 -13.61 -5.85
C LEU A 173 0.44 -12.80 -5.62
N MET A 174 0.45 -11.47 -5.84
CA MET A 174 -0.74 -10.64 -5.66
C MET A 174 -1.88 -11.06 -6.60
N VAL A 175 -1.57 -11.33 -7.87
CA VAL A 175 -2.56 -11.85 -8.83
C VAL A 175 -3.13 -13.19 -8.38
N GLN A 176 -2.31 -14.07 -7.79
CA GLN A 176 -2.75 -15.38 -7.31
C GLN A 176 -3.60 -15.28 -6.03
N LEU A 177 -3.18 -14.45 -5.06
CA LEU A 177 -3.91 -14.23 -3.81
C LEU A 177 -5.31 -13.64 -4.08
N GLY A 178 -5.43 -12.79 -5.10
CA GLY A 178 -6.64 -12.02 -5.37
C GLY A 178 -6.85 -10.91 -4.34
N SER A 179 -7.77 -9.99 -4.64
CA SER A 179 -7.89 -8.70 -3.94
C SER A 179 -8.06 -8.83 -2.42
N ASN A 180 -8.88 -9.78 -1.96
CA ASN A 180 -9.18 -9.91 -0.54
C ASN A 180 -7.95 -10.35 0.27
N LEU A 181 -7.23 -11.36 -0.22
CA LEU A 181 -6.04 -11.89 0.47
C LEU A 181 -4.83 -10.97 0.28
N GLU A 182 -4.70 -10.34 -0.89
CA GLU A 182 -3.71 -9.30 -1.15
C GLU A 182 -3.80 -8.17 -0.12
N GLU A 183 -4.99 -7.60 0.11
CA GLU A 183 -5.18 -6.56 1.12
C GLU A 183 -4.76 -7.04 2.52
N GLN A 184 -5.16 -8.25 2.93
CA GLN A 184 -4.79 -8.77 4.25
C GLN A 184 -3.30 -9.05 4.37
N TRP A 185 -2.67 -9.56 3.31
CA TRP A 185 -1.23 -9.77 3.22
C TRP A 185 -0.48 -8.44 3.38
N MET A 186 -0.88 -7.41 2.63
CA MET A 186 -0.27 -6.09 2.70
C MET A 186 -0.49 -5.43 4.06
N ARG A 187 -1.66 -5.60 4.69
CA ARG A 187 -1.93 -5.13 6.06
C ARG A 187 -1.02 -5.79 7.09
N SER A 188 -0.81 -7.11 7.02
CA SER A 188 0.13 -7.82 7.90
C SER A 188 1.55 -7.28 7.76
N LEU A 189 2.02 -7.15 6.51
CA LEU A 189 3.36 -6.69 6.22
C LEU A 189 3.58 -5.24 6.67
N ASN A 190 2.64 -4.35 6.35
CA ASN A 190 2.74 -2.94 6.70
C ASN A 190 2.57 -2.68 8.20
N LEU A 191 1.83 -3.53 8.94
CA LEU A 191 1.84 -3.49 10.41
C LEU A 191 3.23 -3.80 10.96
N ALA A 192 3.88 -4.85 10.44
CA ALA A 192 5.23 -5.21 10.86
C ALA A 192 6.25 -4.12 10.54
N ILE A 193 6.20 -3.57 9.32
CA ILE A 193 7.04 -2.45 8.90
C ILE A 193 6.79 -1.22 9.81
N THR A 194 5.52 -0.94 10.14
CA THR A 194 5.17 0.16 11.04
C THR A 194 5.82 -0.01 12.41
N ASN A 195 5.70 -1.20 13.00
CA ASN A 195 6.34 -1.53 14.28
C ASN A 195 7.86 -1.38 14.21
N TRP A 196 8.47 -1.90 13.14
CA TRP A 196 9.91 -1.83 12.95
C TRP A 196 10.42 -0.39 12.77
N ILE A 197 9.71 0.44 12.02
CA ILE A 197 10.06 1.86 11.84
C ILE A 197 9.94 2.63 13.16
N ILE A 198 8.87 2.38 13.94
CA ILE A 198 8.70 3.03 15.24
C ILE A 198 9.83 2.63 16.20
N GLU A 199 10.21 1.34 16.22
CA GLU A 199 11.33 0.84 17.00
C GLU A 199 12.64 1.53 16.56
N ILE A 200 12.96 1.56 15.26
CA ILE A 200 14.18 2.22 14.77
C ILE A 200 14.19 3.71 15.12
N LYS A 201 13.08 4.43 14.90
CA LYS A 201 13.00 5.88 15.20
C LYS A 201 13.23 6.19 16.69
N ALA A 202 12.88 5.27 17.58
CA ALA A 202 13.16 5.40 19.02
C ALA A 202 14.66 5.23 19.34
N PHE A 203 15.39 4.42 18.57
CA PHE A 203 16.81 4.13 18.82
C PHE A 203 17.79 4.95 17.97
N GLN A 204 17.38 5.41 16.78
CA GLN A 204 18.23 6.08 15.80
C GLN A 204 17.42 7.06 14.93
N HIS A 205 17.97 8.25 14.65
CA HIS A 205 17.41 9.22 13.68
C HIS A 205 17.66 8.80 12.21
N LEU A 206 17.55 7.51 11.89
CA LEU A 206 17.75 7.03 10.52
C LEU A 206 16.53 7.32 9.65
N LYS A 207 16.78 7.68 8.39
CA LYS A 207 15.74 7.77 7.36
C LYS A 207 15.09 6.40 7.18
N SER A 208 13.77 6.38 7.23
CA SER A 208 12.96 5.18 7.03
C SER A 208 13.27 4.57 5.65
N PRO A 209 13.50 3.25 5.54
CA PRO A 209 13.64 2.60 4.24
C PRO A 209 12.31 2.69 3.49
N SER A 210 12.34 2.99 2.19
CA SER A 210 11.13 3.07 1.35
C SER A 210 10.33 1.76 1.44
N PRO A 211 9.13 1.76 2.05
CA PRO A 211 8.28 0.57 2.17
C PRO A 211 7.05 0.67 1.27
N LEU A 212 7.14 1.51 0.23
CA LEU A 212 6.15 1.52 -0.81
C LEU A 212 6.21 0.18 -1.54
N PHE A 213 5.08 -0.50 -1.55
CA PHE A 213 4.83 -1.56 -2.51
C PHE A 213 3.86 -1.05 -3.57
N SER A 214 4.30 -1.03 -4.82
CA SER A 214 3.44 -0.76 -5.97
C SER A 214 3.70 -1.78 -7.07
N TYR A 215 2.66 -2.05 -7.85
CA TYR A 215 2.78 -2.82 -9.07
C TYR A 215 1.70 -2.41 -10.07
N ALA A 216 1.98 -2.65 -11.34
CA ALA A 216 1.04 -2.38 -12.41
C ALA A 216 0.74 -3.62 -13.26
N PHE A 217 -0.45 -3.63 -13.81
CA PHE A 217 -1.00 -4.68 -14.64
C PHE A 217 -1.58 -4.10 -15.92
N SER A 218 -1.35 -4.80 -17.03
CA SER A 218 -1.85 -4.41 -18.35
C SER A 218 -2.59 -5.59 -18.97
N THR A 219 -3.86 -5.37 -19.26
CA THR A 219 -4.73 -6.28 -20.03
C THR A 219 -5.39 -5.52 -21.16
N GLN A 220 -6.04 -6.26 -22.06
CA GLN A 220 -6.77 -5.65 -23.17
C GLN A 220 -7.79 -4.62 -22.65
N GLY A 221 -7.58 -3.36 -23.05
CA GLY A 221 -8.48 -2.25 -22.73
C GLY A 221 -8.37 -1.67 -21.33
N LEU A 222 -7.57 -2.27 -20.43
CA LEU A 222 -7.46 -1.86 -19.03
C LEU A 222 -6.02 -1.89 -18.53
N TRP A 223 -5.63 -0.80 -17.90
CA TRP A 223 -4.45 -0.70 -17.07
C TRP A 223 -4.83 -0.49 -15.62
N LYS A 224 -4.13 -1.17 -14.72
CA LYS A 224 -4.37 -1.06 -13.28
C LYS A 224 -3.06 -0.89 -12.54
N VAL A 225 -2.99 0.07 -11.64
CA VAL A 225 -1.88 0.25 -10.70
C VAL A 225 -2.43 0.10 -9.29
N HIS A 226 -1.74 -0.70 -8.49
CA HIS A 226 -2.02 -0.86 -7.06
C HIS A 226 -0.83 -0.35 -6.26
N MET A 227 -1.11 0.23 -5.11
CA MET A 227 -0.10 0.79 -4.22
C MET A 227 -0.52 0.65 -2.76
N TYR A 228 0.44 0.30 -1.93
CA TYR A 228 0.28 0.11 -0.50
C TYR A 228 1.47 0.75 0.22
N CYS A 229 1.21 1.58 1.23
CA CYS A 229 2.27 2.22 1.98
C CYS A 229 1.85 2.50 3.43
N PRO A 230 2.64 2.10 4.45
CA PRO A 230 2.39 2.53 5.81
C PRO A 230 2.65 4.03 5.96
N VAL A 231 1.72 4.77 6.57
CA VAL A 231 1.77 6.25 6.67
C VAL A 231 3.03 6.71 7.40
N VAL A 232 3.51 5.94 8.38
CA VAL A 232 4.72 6.25 9.16
C VAL A 232 5.99 6.37 8.30
N ALA A 233 5.97 5.80 7.09
CA ALA A 233 7.10 5.74 6.19
C ALA A 233 7.03 6.68 4.99
N MET A 234 5.89 7.34 4.80
CA MET A 234 5.77 8.41 3.81
C MET A 234 6.68 9.58 4.17
N GLU A 235 7.17 10.28 3.16
CA GLU A 235 8.04 11.45 3.35
C GLU A 235 7.23 12.59 3.96
N MET A 236 7.76 13.23 4.99
CA MET A 236 7.10 14.36 5.64
C MET A 236 7.48 15.64 4.90
N GLU A 237 6.52 16.28 4.22
CA GLU A 237 6.77 17.52 3.48
C GLU A 237 6.60 18.76 4.36
N SER A 238 5.58 18.76 5.23
CA SER A 238 5.33 19.88 6.11
C SER A 238 4.79 19.41 7.46
N VAL A 239 5.20 20.12 8.51
CA VAL A 239 4.71 19.96 9.89
C VAL A 239 4.41 21.33 10.46
N ASN A 240 3.32 21.40 11.23
CA ASN A 240 2.94 22.57 11.97
C ASN A 240 2.86 22.22 13.46
N SER A 241 3.52 23.02 14.29
CA SER A 241 3.73 22.83 15.73
C SER A 241 4.60 21.61 16.10
N SER A 242 5.51 21.82 17.05
CA SER A 242 6.27 20.75 17.71
C SER A 242 5.43 20.15 18.84
N LEU A 243 4.43 19.35 18.49
CA LEU A 243 3.65 18.61 19.47
C LEU A 243 4.38 17.29 19.78
N ASN A 244 4.53 16.96 21.07
CA ASN A 244 5.06 15.66 21.51
C ASN A 244 3.94 14.84 22.17
N ASP A 245 2.87 14.57 21.43
CA ASP A 245 1.72 13.78 21.90
C ASP A 245 1.85 12.33 21.37
N GLU A 246 2.42 11.46 22.19
CA GLU A 246 2.65 10.06 21.83
C GLU A 246 1.35 9.31 21.50
N ARG A 247 0.24 9.66 22.16
CA ARG A 247 -1.06 9.02 21.90
C ARG A 247 -1.61 9.43 20.54
N LEU A 248 -1.49 10.70 20.18
CA LEU A 248 -1.84 11.15 18.84
C LEU A 248 -0.99 10.46 17.77
N PHE A 249 0.34 10.43 17.97
CA PHE A 249 1.24 9.76 17.03
C PHE A 249 0.96 8.26 16.93
N PHE A 250 0.56 7.60 18.02
CA PHE A 250 0.10 6.22 17.97
C PHE A 250 -1.13 6.08 17.07
N SER A 251 -2.15 6.94 17.22
CA SER A 251 -3.29 6.91 16.30
C SER A 251 -2.88 7.13 14.85
N LEU A 252 -2.02 8.12 14.58
CA LEU A 252 -1.65 8.49 13.21
C LEU A 252 -0.72 7.50 12.51
N ASN A 253 0.26 6.93 13.21
CA ASN A 253 1.28 6.07 12.61
C ASN A 253 0.75 4.70 12.18
N TYR A 254 -0.27 4.17 12.86
CA TYR A 254 -0.82 2.83 12.59
C TYR A 254 -1.94 2.85 11.54
N HIS A 255 -1.66 3.55 10.45
CA HIS A 255 -2.48 3.57 9.25
C HIS A 255 -1.63 3.18 8.04
N GLN A 256 -2.31 2.68 7.00
CA GLN A 256 -1.73 2.53 5.68
C GLN A 256 -2.61 3.18 4.63
N LEU A 257 -1.96 3.65 3.57
CA LEU A 257 -2.58 4.04 2.32
C LEU A 257 -2.76 2.79 1.45
N GLU A 258 -3.98 2.59 0.96
CA GLU A 258 -4.33 1.63 -0.08
C GLU A 258 -4.82 2.40 -1.30
N GLY A 259 -4.10 2.33 -2.41
CA GLY A 259 -4.40 3.07 -3.63
C GLY A 259 -4.60 2.16 -4.82
N VAL A 260 -5.61 2.46 -5.63
CA VAL A 260 -5.92 1.75 -6.87
C VAL A 260 -6.21 2.76 -7.97
N ILE A 261 -5.47 2.67 -9.07
CA ILE A 261 -5.67 3.53 -10.26
C ILE A 261 -6.02 2.62 -11.43
N GLN A 262 -7.16 2.88 -12.05
CA GLN A 262 -7.67 2.16 -13.20
C GLN A 262 -7.81 3.12 -14.38
N LEU A 263 -7.17 2.76 -15.49
CA LEU A 263 -7.17 3.53 -16.73
C LEU A 263 -7.67 2.63 -17.86
N ASN A 264 -8.67 3.08 -18.58
CA ASN A 264 -9.13 2.40 -19.79
C ASN A 264 -8.34 2.90 -20.99
N HIS A 265 -7.90 2.01 -21.87
CA HIS A 265 -7.23 2.40 -23.11
C HIS A 265 -7.93 1.86 -24.35
N ARG A 266 -7.91 2.62 -25.44
CA ARG A 266 -8.49 2.22 -26.73
C ARG A 266 -7.58 2.66 -27.87
N ILE A 267 -7.46 1.81 -28.88
CA ILE A 267 -6.69 2.11 -30.09
C ILE A 267 -7.66 2.33 -31.24
N TYR A 268 -7.60 3.50 -31.89
CA TYR A 268 -8.36 3.80 -33.10
C TYR A 268 -7.41 3.84 -34.30
N VAL A 269 -7.54 2.88 -35.21
CA VAL A 269 -6.73 2.83 -36.43
C VAL A 269 -7.27 3.86 -37.44
N ARG A 270 -6.39 4.73 -37.95
CA ARG A 270 -6.67 5.66 -39.05
C ARG A 270 -5.79 5.32 -40.26
N GLU A 271 -5.98 6.03 -41.38
CA GLU A 271 -5.23 5.76 -42.61
C GLU A 271 -3.73 6.07 -42.52
N LYS A 272 -3.32 7.10 -41.76
CA LYS A 272 -1.92 7.55 -41.70
C LYS A 272 -1.26 7.37 -40.32
N TRP A 273 -2.06 7.20 -39.27
CA TRP A 273 -1.61 7.01 -37.88
C TRP A 273 -2.63 6.16 -37.14
N PHE A 274 -2.37 5.83 -35.88
CA PHE A 274 -3.41 5.36 -34.97
C PHE A 274 -3.46 6.26 -33.74
N ASN A 275 -4.65 6.37 -33.14
CA ASN A 275 -4.85 7.14 -31.92
C ASN A 275 -4.90 6.18 -30.74
N VAL A 276 -4.04 6.38 -29.75
CA VAL A 276 -4.12 5.74 -28.44
C VAL A 276 -4.86 6.69 -27.51
N ALA A 277 -6.07 6.35 -27.12
CA ALA A 277 -6.86 7.10 -26.14
C ALA A 277 -6.78 6.41 -24.78
N VAL A 278 -6.49 7.16 -23.73
CA VAL A 278 -6.49 6.68 -22.34
C VAL A 278 -7.43 7.54 -21.50
N ASN A 279 -8.33 6.90 -20.78
CA ASN A 279 -9.33 7.54 -19.95
C ASN A 279 -9.17 7.06 -18.51
N ILE A 280 -9.45 7.95 -17.55
CA ILE A 280 -9.56 7.56 -16.15
C ILE A 280 -10.87 6.78 -15.96
N ASP A 281 -10.76 5.53 -15.48
CA ASP A 281 -11.92 4.72 -15.09
C ASP A 281 -12.25 4.97 -13.63
N ASN A 282 -11.26 4.75 -12.77
CA ASN A 282 -11.42 4.84 -11.33
C ASN A 282 -10.09 5.13 -10.63
N VAL A 283 -10.04 6.14 -9.77
CA VAL A 283 -8.91 6.36 -8.85
C VAL A 283 -9.44 6.27 -7.42
N ARG A 284 -8.90 5.35 -6.63
CA ARG A 284 -9.24 5.14 -5.23
C ARG A 284 -8.01 5.34 -4.36
N CYS A 285 -8.19 6.00 -3.24
CA CYS A 285 -7.19 6.10 -2.19
C CYS A 285 -7.91 6.02 -0.84
N ASP A 286 -7.67 4.94 -0.11
CA ASP A 286 -8.26 4.66 1.19
C ASP A 286 -7.19 4.64 2.28
N ILE A 287 -7.55 5.15 3.47
CA ILE A 287 -6.69 5.15 4.65
C ILE A 287 -7.22 4.12 5.64
N ILE A 288 -6.50 3.00 5.76
CA ILE A 288 -6.92 1.85 6.53
C ILE A 288 -6.10 1.71 7.81
N ARG A 289 -6.81 1.44 8.91
CA ARG A 289 -6.21 1.18 10.23
C ARG A 289 -5.52 -0.18 10.24
N LEU A 290 -4.29 -0.21 10.76
CA LEU A 290 -3.52 -1.44 10.92
C LEU A 290 -3.74 -2.12 12.27
N VAL A 291 -4.31 -1.41 13.26
CA VAL A 291 -4.63 -1.93 14.60
C VAL A 291 -6.12 -1.87 14.90
N ASN A 292 -6.57 -2.67 15.89
CA ASN A 292 -7.97 -2.69 16.30
C ASN A 292 -8.37 -1.43 17.08
N GLU A 293 -9.68 -1.21 17.17
CA GLU A 293 -10.26 -0.03 17.81
C GLU A 293 -9.95 0.02 19.31
N LYS A 294 -9.92 -1.14 19.97
CA LYS A 294 -9.57 -1.27 21.38
C LYS A 294 -8.16 -0.72 21.65
N LEU A 295 -7.16 -1.16 20.89
CA LEU A 295 -5.77 -0.72 21.05
C LEU A 295 -5.61 0.78 20.71
N LEU A 296 -6.32 1.28 19.69
CA LEU A 296 -6.36 2.72 19.37
C LEU A 296 -7.01 3.54 20.48
N SER A 297 -8.01 3.01 21.18
CA SER A 297 -8.65 3.70 22.31
C SER A 297 -7.79 3.68 23.58
N GLU A 298 -7.09 2.58 23.84
CA GLU A 298 -6.25 2.40 25.03
C GLU A 298 -4.93 3.17 24.92
N ARG A 299 -4.25 3.10 23.76
CA ARG A 299 -2.93 3.72 23.56
C ARG A 299 -2.97 4.99 22.72
N GLY A 300 -3.99 5.19 21.90
CA GLY A 300 -4.12 6.33 21.00
C GLY A 300 -5.15 7.36 21.45
N MET A 301 -5.54 8.23 20.51
CA MET A 301 -6.62 9.23 20.61
C MET A 301 -7.93 8.76 19.96
N GLY A 302 -8.09 7.44 19.79
CA GLY A 302 -9.27 6.84 19.18
C GLY A 302 -9.21 6.74 17.65
N THR A 303 -10.34 6.37 17.06
CA THR A 303 -10.47 5.96 15.64
C THR A 303 -10.73 7.10 14.67
N GLU A 304 -10.97 8.30 15.21
CA GLU A 304 -11.42 9.48 14.48
C GLU A 304 -10.25 10.33 14.00
N GLU A 305 -9.09 10.19 14.64
CA GLU A 305 -7.85 10.84 14.27
C GLU A 305 -7.11 9.99 13.23
N LYS A 306 -7.14 10.47 11.98
CA LYS A 306 -6.42 9.87 10.86
C LYS A 306 -6.11 10.91 9.78
N HIS A 307 -5.03 10.66 9.05
CA HIS A 307 -4.74 11.32 7.78
C HIS A 307 -5.85 11.09 6.76
N PHE A 308 -5.95 11.99 5.80
CA PHE A 308 -6.85 11.88 4.65
C PHE A 308 -6.13 12.30 3.35
N PRO A 309 -6.54 11.78 2.18
CA PRO A 309 -5.99 12.22 0.90
C PRO A 309 -6.27 13.70 0.65
N SER A 310 -5.25 14.49 0.34
CA SER A 310 -5.38 15.93 0.05
C SER A 310 -4.99 16.31 -1.37
N ARG A 311 -4.11 15.53 -2.00
CA ARG A 311 -3.73 15.68 -3.41
C ARG A 311 -3.36 14.32 -4.01
N ILE A 312 -3.70 14.10 -5.27
CA ILE A 312 -3.23 12.98 -6.10
C ILE A 312 -2.73 13.57 -7.41
N SER A 313 -1.55 13.19 -7.86
CA SER A 313 -1.02 13.58 -9.16
C SER A 313 -0.51 12.35 -9.90
N LEU A 314 -0.84 12.24 -11.17
CA LEU A 314 -0.43 11.16 -12.06
C LEU A 314 0.16 11.75 -13.33
N GLN A 315 1.27 11.18 -13.76
CA GLN A 315 1.95 11.49 -14.99
C GLN A 315 2.09 10.22 -15.82
N LEU A 316 1.52 10.24 -17.02
CA LEU A 316 1.58 9.17 -18.01
C LEU A 316 2.53 9.58 -19.14
N THR A 317 3.64 8.85 -19.29
CA THR A 317 4.69 9.17 -20.25
C THR A 317 5.04 7.96 -21.11
N PRO A 318 4.86 8.02 -22.43
CA PRO A 318 5.43 7.04 -23.34
C PRO A 318 6.96 7.02 -23.26
N THR A 319 7.57 5.85 -23.13
CA THR A 319 9.05 5.75 -23.04
C THR A 319 9.71 5.94 -24.40
N ASN A 320 9.17 5.31 -25.44
CA ASN A 320 9.65 5.49 -26.81
C ASN A 320 8.83 6.58 -27.53
N GLN A 321 9.40 7.77 -27.61
CA GLN A 321 8.73 8.96 -28.12
C GLN A 321 8.96 9.20 -29.63
N SER A 322 9.84 8.41 -30.27
CA SER A 322 10.21 8.60 -31.68
C SER A 322 9.04 8.46 -32.67
N ASN A 323 8.01 7.67 -32.31
CA ASN A 323 6.85 7.42 -33.16
C ASN A 323 5.63 8.27 -32.76
N ILE A 324 5.77 9.22 -31.83
CA ILE A 324 4.66 10.02 -31.34
C ILE A 324 4.60 11.32 -32.11
N LEU A 325 3.49 11.51 -32.81
CA LEU A 325 3.26 12.69 -33.64
C LEU A 325 2.70 13.85 -32.82
N MET A 326 1.84 13.56 -31.83
CA MET A 326 1.13 14.55 -31.05
C MET A 326 0.50 13.93 -29.80
N VAL A 327 0.34 14.75 -28.76
CA VAL A 327 -0.51 14.44 -27.60
C VAL A 327 -1.50 15.59 -27.39
N SER A 328 -2.73 15.25 -27.02
CA SER A 328 -3.78 16.23 -26.72
C SER A 328 -4.64 15.77 -25.54
N VAL A 329 -5.10 16.74 -24.75
CA VAL A 329 -6.09 16.58 -23.66
C VAL A 329 -7.39 17.26 -24.08
N GLN A 330 -8.54 16.87 -23.52
CA GLN A 330 -9.84 17.35 -23.98
C GLN A 330 -10.36 18.54 -23.16
N LYS A 331 -10.50 18.42 -21.84
CA LYS A 331 -11.06 19.46 -20.96
C LYS A 331 -10.76 19.13 -19.48
N SER A 332 -10.24 20.10 -18.74
CA SER A 332 -10.19 20.06 -17.28
C SER A 332 -11.59 20.25 -16.67
N SER A 333 -11.78 19.83 -15.41
CA SER A 333 -13.05 20.09 -14.74
C SER A 333 -13.16 21.58 -14.40
N GLU A 334 -14.19 22.25 -14.91
CA GLU A 334 -14.66 23.51 -14.33
C GLU A 334 -15.34 23.19 -13.00
N ASN A 335 -15.00 23.88 -11.91
CA ASN A 335 -15.76 23.80 -10.66
C ASN A 335 -17.09 24.54 -10.89
N PRO A 336 -18.24 23.87 -11.10
CA PRO A 336 -19.48 24.57 -11.26
C PRO A 336 -19.87 25.13 -9.89
N LEU A 337 -20.10 26.45 -9.81
CA LEU A 337 -20.71 27.07 -8.64
C LEU A 337 -22.13 26.50 -8.54
N THR A 338 -22.39 25.68 -7.51
CA THR A 338 -23.76 25.24 -7.23
C THR A 338 -24.32 26.22 -6.19
N GLU A 339 -25.11 27.18 -6.65
CA GLU A 339 -25.86 28.08 -5.77
C GLU A 339 -27.06 27.30 -5.21
N PHE A 340 -27.11 27.11 -3.89
CA PHE A 340 -28.31 26.63 -3.22
C PHE A 340 -29.18 27.84 -2.85
N GLU A 341 -30.48 27.69 -3.08
CA GLU A 341 -31.49 28.72 -2.85
C GLU A 341 -31.49 29.18 -1.39
N VAL A 342 -31.53 30.50 -1.21
CA VAL A 342 -31.49 31.17 0.09
C VAL A 342 -32.83 31.00 0.79
N GLU A 343 -32.97 30.03 1.71
CA GLU A 343 -34.08 30.07 2.66
C GLU A 343 -33.80 31.12 3.74
N LYS A 344 -34.43 32.29 3.60
CA LYS A 344 -34.48 33.32 4.65
C LYS A 344 -35.46 32.88 5.75
N GLY A 345 -34.99 32.09 6.71
CA GLY A 345 -35.73 31.82 7.94
C GLY A 345 -35.51 32.94 8.96
N ILE A 346 -36.55 33.73 9.26
CA ILE A 346 -36.56 34.66 10.39
C ILE A 346 -37.11 33.88 11.59
N GLU A 347 -36.25 33.38 12.47
CA GLU A 347 -36.66 32.87 13.78
C GLU A 347 -36.61 34.03 14.80
N ALA A 348 -37.79 34.50 15.22
CA ALA A 348 -37.95 35.46 16.31
C ALA A 348 -38.30 34.70 17.60
N THR A 349 -37.34 34.57 18.50
CA THR A 349 -37.58 34.05 19.86
C THR A 349 -37.98 35.21 20.76
N ILE A 350 -39.16 35.15 21.37
CA ILE A 350 -39.63 36.12 22.37
C ILE A 350 -39.44 35.49 23.76
N ASP A 351 -38.45 35.98 24.52
CA ASP A 351 -38.27 35.60 25.93
C ASP A 351 -39.29 36.35 26.84
N PRO A 352 -39.78 35.72 27.92
CA PRO A 352 -40.74 36.32 28.85
C PRO A 352 -40.12 37.46 29.70
N PRO A 353 -40.95 38.37 30.25
CA PRO A 353 -40.54 39.69 30.67
C PRO A 353 -39.89 39.63 32.06
N ASN A 354 -38.56 39.58 32.14
CA ASN A 354 -37.78 40.08 33.29
C ASN A 354 -36.25 40.06 33.07
N THR A 355 -35.79 40.40 31.88
CA THR A 355 -34.38 40.78 31.67
C THR A 355 -34.30 41.92 30.68
N PHE A 356 -33.40 42.87 30.98
CA PHE A 356 -33.22 44.14 30.29
C PHE A 356 -33.16 43.98 28.75
N PHE A 357 -33.87 44.90 28.09
CA PHE A 357 -33.87 45.20 26.65
C PHE A 357 -32.71 44.60 25.85
N GLY A 358 -33.03 43.61 25.00
CA GLY A 358 -32.11 43.06 24.02
C GLY A 358 -32.86 42.32 22.91
N LEU A 359 -33.41 43.06 21.95
CA LEU A 359 -33.92 42.47 20.71
C LEU A 359 -32.72 41.94 19.91
N LYS A 360 -32.43 40.64 19.98
CA LYS A 360 -31.34 40.02 19.24
C LYS A 360 -31.87 39.52 17.89
N VAL A 361 -31.96 40.42 16.92
CA VAL A 361 -32.23 40.04 15.52
C VAL A 361 -30.92 39.54 14.92
N SER A 362 -30.73 38.22 14.88
CA SER A 362 -29.68 37.63 14.04
C SER A 362 -30.26 37.36 12.65
N ALA A 363 -29.98 38.26 11.71
CA ALA A 363 -30.11 37.94 10.29
C ALA A 363 -28.95 37.02 9.91
N ASN A 364 -29.20 35.70 9.85
CA ASN A 364 -28.24 34.76 9.26
C ASN A 364 -28.46 34.75 7.75
N GLU A 365 -27.77 35.60 7.02
CA GLU A 365 -27.62 35.45 5.57
C GLU A 365 -26.43 34.51 5.31
N THR A 366 -26.66 33.20 5.41
CA THR A 366 -25.66 32.19 5.02
C THR A 366 -25.73 31.98 3.51
N THR A 367 -24.92 32.72 2.75
CA THR A 367 -24.61 32.35 1.36
C THR A 367 -23.60 31.21 1.38
N THR A 368 -24.06 29.98 1.42
CA THR A 368 -23.19 28.80 1.24
C THR A 368 -22.87 28.63 -0.24
N LYS A 369 -21.78 29.28 -0.71
CA LYS A 369 -21.17 28.95 -2.00
C LYS A 369 -20.60 27.54 -1.93
N SER A 370 -21.33 26.54 -2.43
CA SER A 370 -20.86 25.15 -2.45
C SER A 370 -19.94 24.94 -3.65
N MET A 371 -18.62 25.02 -3.42
CA MET A 371 -17.65 24.44 -4.35
C MET A 371 -17.61 22.93 -4.12
N LYS A 372 -17.50 22.14 -5.21
CA LYS A 372 -17.05 20.75 -5.07
C LYS A 372 -15.68 20.78 -4.38
N PRO A 373 -15.48 20.02 -3.29
CA PRO A 373 -14.26 20.12 -2.49
C PRO A 373 -13.01 19.67 -3.27
N TRP A 374 -13.21 18.84 -4.30
CA TRP A 374 -12.15 18.35 -5.19
C TRP A 374 -12.19 19.05 -6.54
N LYS A 375 -11.03 19.53 -7.00
CA LYS A 375 -10.81 20.02 -8.35
C LYS A 375 -9.89 19.07 -9.13
N PHE A 376 -10.16 18.91 -10.42
CA PHE A 376 -9.36 18.10 -11.34
C PHE A 376 -8.77 18.96 -12.46
N GLU A 377 -7.46 18.82 -12.67
CA GLU A 377 -6.73 19.49 -13.74
C GLU A 377 -5.97 18.46 -14.59
N GLU A 378 -6.04 18.65 -15.90
CA GLU A 378 -5.26 17.89 -16.88
C GLU A 378 -4.46 18.83 -17.76
N TRP A 379 -3.20 18.48 -18.03
CA TRP A 379 -2.36 19.25 -18.95
C TRP A 379 -1.27 18.37 -19.57
N VAL A 380 -0.70 18.86 -20.65
CA VAL A 380 0.37 18.19 -21.39
C VAL A 380 1.69 18.88 -21.11
N HIS A 381 2.75 18.09 -20.91
CA HIS A 381 4.12 18.58 -20.91
C HIS A 381 4.98 17.66 -21.79
N GLY A 382 5.44 18.17 -22.94
CA GLY A 382 6.09 17.34 -23.96
C GLY A 382 5.13 16.27 -24.48
N TYR A 383 5.51 15.00 -24.38
CA TYR A 383 4.65 13.84 -24.71
C TYR A 383 3.97 13.22 -23.49
N SER A 384 4.13 13.82 -22.32
CA SER A 384 3.57 13.36 -21.05
C SER A 384 2.23 14.04 -20.77
N ALA A 385 1.27 13.27 -20.29
CA ALA A 385 0.03 13.80 -19.76
C ALA A 385 0.05 13.80 -18.23
N ASN A 386 -0.33 14.92 -17.64
CA ASN A 386 -0.39 15.12 -16.21
C ASN A 386 -1.85 15.31 -15.79
N LEU A 387 -2.24 14.60 -14.74
CA LEU A 387 -3.59 14.52 -14.19
C LEU A 387 -3.48 14.79 -12.69
N THR A 388 -4.14 15.82 -12.17
CA THR A 388 -4.04 16.17 -10.75
C THR A 388 -5.40 16.44 -10.13
N TRP A 389 -5.64 15.79 -9.00
CA TRP A 389 -6.77 16.03 -8.11
C TRP A 389 -6.26 16.71 -6.85
N PHE A 390 -6.88 17.80 -6.46
CA PHE A 390 -6.51 18.51 -5.24
C PHE A 390 -7.75 18.96 -4.47
N LEU A 391 -7.64 18.85 -3.15
CA LEU A 391 -8.66 19.23 -2.19
C LEU A 391 -8.50 20.70 -1.84
N HIS A 392 -9.58 21.46 -1.94
CA HIS A 392 -9.65 22.84 -1.48
C HIS A 392 -10.35 22.94 -0.14
N ASP A 393 -9.85 23.81 0.73
CA ASP A 393 -10.61 24.22 1.90
C ASP A 393 -11.85 25.00 1.45
N LEU A 394 -12.98 24.71 2.09
CA LEU A 394 -14.28 25.29 1.74
C LEU A 394 -14.38 26.76 2.14
N ASP A 395 -13.57 27.19 3.11
CA ASP A 395 -13.61 28.55 3.65
C ASP A 395 -12.71 29.53 2.88
N ASP A 396 -11.47 29.13 2.57
CA ASP A 396 -10.48 30.02 1.95
C ASP A 396 -10.16 29.68 0.48
N GLY A 397 -10.66 28.54 -0.03
CA GLY A 397 -10.42 28.06 -1.39
C GLY A 397 -8.98 27.65 -1.67
N ARG A 398 -8.10 27.57 -0.67
CA ARG A 398 -6.69 27.19 -0.83
C ARG A 398 -6.55 25.67 -0.85
N GLU A 399 -5.52 25.19 -1.54
CA GLU A 399 -5.21 23.77 -1.59
C GLU A 399 -4.73 23.25 -0.22
N VAL A 400 -5.44 22.25 0.31
CA VAL A 400 -5.19 21.67 1.65
C VAL A 400 -3.80 21.09 1.83
N SER A 401 -3.21 20.55 0.76
CA SER A 401 -1.86 19.96 0.82
C SER A 401 -0.78 21.00 1.14
N SER A 402 -1.00 22.26 0.72
CA SER A 402 -0.06 23.38 0.82
C SER A 402 -0.49 24.45 1.83
N SER A 403 -1.75 24.40 2.26
CA SER A 403 -2.34 25.35 3.19
C SER A 403 -2.24 24.87 4.64
N LYS A 404 -2.40 25.82 5.55
CA LYS A 404 -2.38 25.57 7.00
C LYS A 404 -3.72 26.02 7.55
N PRO A 405 -4.38 25.23 8.40
CA PRO A 405 -5.59 25.68 9.06
C PRO A 405 -5.24 26.85 9.96
N SER A 406 -5.99 27.94 9.87
CA SER A 406 -5.76 29.10 10.73
C SER A 406 -6.07 28.75 12.19
N LYS A 407 -5.32 29.32 13.15
CA LYS A 407 -5.58 29.05 14.58
C LYS A 407 -6.99 29.49 15.01
N VAL A 408 -7.56 30.48 14.34
CA VAL A 408 -8.90 31.02 14.58
C VAL A 408 -9.97 30.10 13.99
N SER A 409 -9.76 29.56 12.79
CA SER A 409 -10.67 28.58 12.18
C SER A 409 -10.70 27.26 12.96
N MET A 410 -9.56 26.81 13.52
CA MET A 410 -9.51 25.61 14.39
C MET A 410 -10.39 25.70 15.64
N MET A 411 -10.69 26.91 16.13
CA MET A 411 -11.62 27.12 17.26
C MET A 411 -13.09 27.08 16.83
N ASN A 412 -13.40 27.26 15.54
CA ASN A 412 -14.76 27.21 15.03
C ASN A 412 -15.07 25.82 14.44
N PRO A 413 -15.92 25.00 15.08
CA PRO A 413 -16.19 23.62 14.63
C PRO A 413 -16.86 23.51 13.26
N ARG A 414 -17.35 24.62 12.67
CA ARG A 414 -18.01 24.67 11.36
C ARG A 414 -17.07 25.10 10.21
N ALA A 415 -15.85 25.55 10.51
CA ALA A 415 -14.99 26.33 9.60
C ALA A 415 -13.73 25.57 9.11
N TRP A 416 -13.80 24.25 9.05
CA TRP A 416 -12.72 23.37 8.58
C TRP A 416 -13.27 21.95 8.47
N PHE A 417 -12.52 21.01 7.87
CA PHE A 417 -12.86 19.58 7.70
C PHE A 417 -13.04 18.77 9.01
N LYS A 418 -13.65 19.36 10.03
CA LYS A 418 -14.13 18.72 11.25
C LYS A 418 -15.37 17.88 10.94
N ASN A 419 -15.45 16.65 11.44
CA ASN A 419 -16.53 15.71 11.11
C ASN A 419 -16.63 15.39 9.60
N ARG A 420 -15.50 15.43 8.89
CA ARG A 420 -15.36 15.25 7.43
C ARG A 420 -15.90 13.94 6.84
N TYR A 421 -16.33 12.99 7.67
CA TYR A 421 -16.83 11.69 7.22
C TYR A 421 -18.35 11.50 7.37
N SER A 422 -19.05 12.43 8.05
CA SER A 422 -20.47 12.28 8.41
C SER A 422 -21.44 13.21 7.66
N SER A 423 -20.95 14.22 6.93
CA SER A 423 -21.83 15.15 6.21
C SER A 423 -22.40 14.57 4.91
N ALA A 424 -23.52 15.14 4.45
CA ALA A 424 -24.15 14.77 3.17
C ALA A 424 -23.25 15.11 1.97
N PHE A 425 -22.59 16.28 2.01
CA PHE A 425 -21.65 16.76 1.01
C PHE A 425 -20.18 16.43 1.37
N ARG A 426 -19.97 15.26 1.98
CA ARG A 426 -18.63 14.87 2.45
C ARG A 426 -17.62 14.80 1.29
N PRO A 427 -16.41 15.36 1.44
CA PRO A 427 -15.32 15.24 0.48
C PRO A 427 -14.72 13.83 0.41
N PHE A 428 -15.04 12.97 1.38
CA PHE A 428 -14.48 11.62 1.53
C PHE A 428 -15.58 10.56 1.58
N THR A 429 -15.22 9.30 1.37
CA THR A 429 -16.09 8.16 1.69
C THR A 429 -16.35 8.10 3.21
N LYS A 430 -17.37 7.36 3.66
CA LYS A 430 -17.60 7.13 5.09
C LYS A 430 -16.40 6.47 5.79
N GLN A 431 -15.59 5.73 5.02
CA GLN A 431 -14.36 5.10 5.48
C GLN A 431 -13.15 6.05 5.45
N GLY A 432 -13.31 7.27 4.94
CA GLY A 432 -12.31 8.34 4.91
C GLY A 432 -11.30 8.26 3.77
N GLY A 433 -11.63 7.55 2.70
CA GLY A 433 -10.89 7.60 1.44
C GLY A 433 -11.56 8.46 0.39
N VAL A 434 -11.08 8.36 -0.84
CA VAL A 434 -11.62 9.07 -2.02
C VAL A 434 -11.82 8.11 -3.18
N VAL A 435 -12.83 8.39 -3.99
CA VAL A 435 -13.10 7.67 -5.23
C VAL A 435 -13.38 8.70 -6.32
N PHE A 436 -12.52 8.77 -7.32
CA PHE A 436 -12.73 9.57 -8.54
C PHE A 436 -13.14 8.62 -9.65
N ALA A 437 -14.41 8.70 -10.06
CA ALA A 437 -14.93 7.93 -11.18
C ALA A 437 -14.82 8.73 -12.49
N GLY A 438 -14.71 8.00 -13.61
CA GLY A 438 -14.54 8.58 -14.95
C GLY A 438 -15.72 9.43 -15.43
N ASP A 439 -16.92 9.23 -14.91
CA ASP A 439 -18.10 10.05 -15.23
C ASP A 439 -17.99 11.50 -14.72
N SER A 440 -17.24 11.70 -13.63
CA SER A 440 -17.13 12.96 -12.91
C SER A 440 -15.82 13.69 -13.22
N TYR A 441 -14.77 12.95 -13.59
CA TYR A 441 -13.39 13.45 -13.74
C TYR A 441 -12.63 12.83 -14.94
N GLY A 442 -13.29 12.03 -15.79
CA GLY A 442 -12.64 11.27 -16.85
C GLY A 442 -12.78 11.91 -18.22
N GLN A 443 -11.76 12.65 -18.63
CA GLN A 443 -11.57 13.00 -20.04
C GLN A 443 -10.36 12.27 -20.63
N SER A 444 -10.38 12.08 -21.96
CA SER A 444 -9.43 11.22 -22.64
C SER A 444 -8.13 11.96 -22.95
N VAL A 445 -7.00 11.38 -22.57
CA VAL A 445 -5.71 11.74 -23.15
C VAL A 445 -5.54 10.99 -24.46
N LEU A 446 -5.18 11.70 -25.51
CA LEU A 446 -5.02 11.14 -26.85
C LEU A 446 -3.57 11.29 -27.32
N TRP A 447 -2.91 10.17 -27.65
CA TRP A 447 -1.65 10.17 -28.38
C TRP A 447 -1.88 9.76 -29.83
N LYS A 448 -1.39 10.58 -30.77
CA LYS A 448 -1.29 10.22 -32.19
C LYS A 448 0.05 9.55 -32.42
N VAL A 449 0.03 8.32 -32.92
CA VAL A 449 1.23 7.51 -33.09
C VAL A 449 1.36 7.06 -34.54
N ASP A 450 2.56 7.15 -35.08
CA ASP A 450 2.91 6.79 -36.45
C ASP A 450 2.70 5.28 -36.71
N LYS A 451 2.23 4.93 -37.91
CA LYS A 451 2.00 3.54 -38.33
C LYS A 451 3.25 2.66 -38.35
N THR A 452 4.45 3.24 -38.40
CA THR A 452 5.73 2.51 -38.25
C THR A 452 5.88 1.80 -36.90
N ALA A 453 4.99 2.06 -35.94
CA ALA A 453 4.93 1.37 -34.65
C ALA A 453 3.99 0.14 -34.62
N ILE A 454 3.33 -0.21 -35.73
CA ILE A 454 2.50 -1.43 -35.86
C ILE A 454 3.29 -2.68 -35.42
N GLY A 455 2.62 -3.59 -34.70
CA GLY A 455 3.21 -4.82 -34.16
C GLY A 455 4.24 -4.64 -33.04
N LYS A 456 4.49 -3.40 -32.57
CA LYS A 456 5.39 -3.13 -31.42
C LYS A 456 4.61 -3.08 -30.11
N VAL A 457 5.31 -3.37 -29.02
CA VAL A 457 4.82 -3.10 -27.66
C VAL A 457 5.22 -1.67 -27.31
N MET A 458 4.23 -0.83 -27.04
CA MET A 458 4.45 0.52 -26.54
C MET A 458 4.43 0.50 -25.01
N GLU A 459 5.44 1.07 -24.40
CA GLU A 459 5.57 1.14 -22.94
C GLU A 459 5.26 2.55 -22.45
N PHE A 460 4.50 2.61 -21.36
CA PHE A 460 4.13 3.84 -20.68
C PHE A 460 4.68 3.80 -19.26
N GLU A 461 5.48 4.79 -18.90
CA GLU A 461 5.86 5.07 -17.54
C GLU A 461 4.71 5.82 -16.86
N VAL A 462 4.21 5.28 -15.75
CA VAL A 462 3.30 5.96 -14.84
C VAL A 462 4.07 6.37 -13.61
N LYS A 463 4.21 7.68 -13.42
CA LYS A 463 4.68 8.28 -12.18
C LYS A 463 3.49 8.85 -11.45
N GLY A 464 3.42 8.66 -10.14
CA GLY A 464 2.36 9.26 -9.36
C GLY A 464 2.81 9.71 -7.99
N CYS A 465 2.09 10.68 -7.45
CA CYS A 465 2.31 11.24 -6.13
C CYS A 465 0.97 11.28 -5.39
N VAL A 466 0.96 10.85 -4.13
CA VAL A 466 -0.22 10.96 -3.24
C VAL A 466 0.18 11.68 -1.97
N TRP A 467 -0.58 12.72 -1.64
CA TRP A 467 -0.42 13.50 -0.43
C TRP A 467 -1.49 13.15 0.58
N LEU A 468 -1.06 12.91 1.80
CA LEU A 468 -1.92 12.69 2.95
C LEU A 468 -1.71 13.80 3.95
N THR A 469 -2.80 14.48 4.30
CA THR A 469 -2.78 15.56 5.29
C THR A 469 -3.51 15.12 6.54
N TYR A 470 -2.94 15.41 7.71
CA TYR A 470 -3.64 15.36 8.97
C TYR A 470 -3.98 16.77 9.40
N TRP A 471 -5.28 17.05 9.42
CA TRP A 471 -5.85 18.10 10.25
C TRP A 471 -6.64 17.42 11.38
N PRO A 472 -6.63 17.98 12.59
CA PRO A 472 -7.35 17.42 13.73
C PRO A 472 -8.82 17.15 13.42
N ASN A 473 -9.46 16.22 14.13
CA ASN A 473 -10.87 15.94 13.91
C ASN A 473 -11.69 16.16 15.19
N LYS A 474 -11.54 15.27 16.17
CA LYS A 474 -12.18 15.39 17.48
C LYS A 474 -11.20 15.85 18.55
N HIS A 475 -9.93 15.49 18.42
CA HIS A 475 -8.86 15.90 19.33
C HIS A 475 -8.55 17.40 19.18
N HIS A 476 -8.44 18.09 20.31
CA HIS A 476 -8.15 19.52 20.33
C HIS A 476 -6.64 19.75 20.31
N THR A 477 -6.07 19.91 19.11
CA THR A 477 -4.65 20.19 18.91
C THR A 477 -4.43 21.17 17.75
N PHE A 478 -3.27 21.81 17.70
CA PHE A 478 -2.82 22.63 16.57
C PHE A 478 -1.87 21.86 15.65
N TYR A 479 -1.57 20.60 15.98
CA TYR A 479 -0.72 19.75 15.16
C TYR A 479 -1.37 19.46 13.81
N SER A 480 -0.60 19.66 12.74
CA SER A 480 -0.95 19.22 11.39
C SER A 480 0.32 18.82 10.66
N ASP A 481 0.23 17.78 9.83
CA ASP A 481 1.31 17.37 8.94
C ASP A 481 0.77 16.99 7.56
N THR A 482 1.60 17.17 6.54
CA THR A 482 1.36 16.64 5.19
C THR A 482 2.50 15.72 4.83
N ARG A 483 2.15 14.53 4.34
CA ARG A 483 3.07 13.49 3.92
C ARG A 483 2.87 13.17 2.46
N LYS A 484 3.97 12.87 1.76
CA LYS A 484 3.98 12.54 0.35
C LYS A 484 4.50 11.13 0.12
N LEU A 485 3.87 10.47 -0.84
CA LEU A 485 4.29 9.20 -1.40
C LEU A 485 4.50 9.37 -2.89
N GLU A 486 5.62 8.88 -3.42
CA GLU A 486 5.90 8.82 -4.85
C GLU A 486 5.98 7.36 -5.30
N PHE A 487 5.38 7.03 -6.44
CA PHE A 487 5.49 5.71 -7.05
C PHE A 487 5.77 5.80 -8.54
N LYS A 488 6.35 4.73 -9.09
CA LYS A 488 6.66 4.60 -10.51
C LYS A 488 6.47 3.17 -10.98
N GLU A 489 5.65 3.00 -12.00
CA GLU A 489 5.35 1.71 -12.63
C GLU A 489 5.39 1.78 -14.16
N MET A 490 5.52 0.61 -14.78
CA MET A 490 5.50 0.44 -16.24
C MET A 490 4.20 -0.25 -16.68
N LEU A 491 3.55 0.34 -17.68
CA LEU A 491 2.38 -0.18 -18.36
C LEU A 491 2.73 -0.52 -19.81
N TYR A 492 2.07 -1.54 -20.34
CA TYR A 492 2.35 -2.08 -21.66
C TYR A 492 1.09 -2.06 -22.52
N LEU A 493 1.25 -1.67 -23.79
CA LEU A 493 0.21 -1.68 -24.82
C LEU A 493 0.71 -2.42 -26.04
N ASN A 494 0.02 -3.50 -26.42
CA ASN A 494 0.27 -4.17 -27.68
C ASN A 494 -0.42 -3.38 -28.79
N LEU A 495 0.37 -2.87 -29.73
CA LEU A 495 -0.16 -2.19 -30.91
C LEU A 495 -0.62 -3.24 -31.94
N PRO A 496 -1.70 -2.94 -32.68
CA PRO A 496 -2.24 -3.85 -33.69
C PRO A 496 -1.25 -4.13 -34.82
#